data_AF-A0A8C5KYA3-F1
#
_entry.id   AF-A0A8C5KYA3-F1
#
_cell.length_a   1.000
_cell.length_b   1.000
_cell.length_c   1.000
_cell.angle_alpha   90.00
_cell.angle_beta   90.00
_cell.angle_gamma   90.00
#
_symmetry.space_group_name_H-M   'P 1'
#
loop_
_entity.id
_entity.type
_entity.pdbx_description
1 polymer ?
#
loop_
_entity_poly.entity_id
_entity_poly.type
_entity_poly.pdbx_seq_one_letter_code
_entity_poly.pdbx_strand_id
1 'polypeptide(L)'
;MQRLRVLLPLLAACLTTRAGPVPTSPDDIQAQENFIEAQIYGKWFNLAVGSTCPWLKRVKDKMSVSALVLRQGATEKEIGMTSTHWRRGICEETSGIYEKTDTAGKFLYHYPKWNTTLESYVVHTNYDEYAIFLTKKFSHHHGHTITAKLYGREPQLRDSLLQEFRDVALAVGIPEDSIFQLADRGECVPGEREPEPTALPRARRAVIPQENEGSGAGLLVTDLNKKEDSCQLGYSAGPCLGLIERYFYNGSSMACETFQYGGCLGNGNNFVSEKECLQTCRTVAACNLPIVQGPCKAAIKLWAFDAVKGKCVLFTYGGCQGNGNKFYSEKECKEYCGVPGEGDEELLRLSS
;
A
#
# COMPACT_ATOMS: atom_id res chain seq x y z
N MET A 1 -73.17 5.11 -36.42
CA MET A 1 -73.29 4.36 -35.15
C MET A 1 -71.98 4.49 -34.39
N GLN A 2 -72.13 4.80 -33.11
CA GLN A 2 -71.16 4.91 -32.01
C GLN A 2 -70.00 3.90 -31.97
N ARG A 3 -68.99 4.27 -31.14
CA ARG A 3 -67.95 3.46 -30.42
C ARG A 3 -66.54 3.58 -31.03
N LEU A 4 -65.45 3.81 -30.29
CA LEU A 4 -65.21 4.07 -28.87
C LEU A 4 -63.79 4.72 -28.83
N ARG A 5 -63.62 5.87 -28.16
CA ARG A 5 -62.28 6.42 -27.88
C ARG A 5 -61.66 5.61 -26.75
N VAL A 6 -60.53 4.95 -26.99
CA VAL A 6 -59.66 4.44 -25.93
C VAL A 6 -58.36 5.24 -26.01
N LEU A 7 -58.20 6.17 -25.08
CA LEU A 7 -56.93 6.86 -24.82
C LEU A 7 -56.16 6.00 -23.81
N LEU A 8 -55.11 5.31 -24.25
CA LEU A 8 -54.08 4.79 -23.36
C LEU A 8 -53.09 5.94 -23.07
N PRO A 9 -52.84 6.31 -21.80
CA PRO A 9 -51.70 7.17 -21.48
C PRO A 9 -50.44 6.31 -21.46
N LEU A 10 -49.48 6.60 -22.34
CA LEU A 10 -48.12 6.09 -22.23
C LEU A 10 -47.46 6.76 -21.02
N LEU A 11 -47.45 6.06 -19.89
CA LEU A 11 -46.59 6.39 -18.75
C LEU A 11 -45.14 6.18 -19.17
N ALA A 12 -44.46 7.28 -19.52
CA ALA A 12 -43.01 7.30 -19.65
C ALA A 12 -42.40 7.12 -18.26
N ALA A 13 -42.01 5.89 -17.93
CA ALA A 13 -41.19 5.61 -16.76
C ALA A 13 -39.80 6.22 -17.00
N CYS A 14 -39.54 7.40 -16.44
CA CYS A 14 -38.19 7.93 -16.28
C CYS A 14 -37.43 7.01 -15.32
N LEU A 15 -36.74 6.01 -15.87
CA LEU A 15 -35.69 5.31 -15.16
C LEU A 15 -34.56 6.32 -14.93
N THR A 16 -34.49 6.88 -13.73
CA THR A 16 -33.30 7.60 -13.27
C THR A 16 -32.19 6.56 -13.10
N THR A 17 -31.43 6.31 -14.15
CA THR A 17 -30.15 5.62 -14.02
C THR A 17 -29.25 6.51 -13.19
N ARG A 18 -29.02 6.14 -11.92
CA ARG A 18 -27.86 6.63 -11.18
C ARG A 18 -26.64 6.18 -11.97
N ALA A 19 -26.09 7.08 -12.77
CA ALA A 19 -24.76 6.90 -13.33
C ALA A 19 -23.82 6.76 -12.13
N GLY A 20 -23.22 5.58 -11.96
CA GLY A 20 -22.07 5.46 -11.08
C GLY A 20 -20.96 6.39 -11.57
N PRO A 21 -20.06 6.85 -10.69
CA PRO A 21 -18.93 7.69 -11.10
C PRO A 21 -18.17 6.99 -12.23
N VAL A 22 -18.03 7.69 -13.37
CA VAL A 22 -17.15 7.23 -14.44
C VAL A 22 -15.72 7.28 -13.89
N PRO A 23 -14.93 6.19 -13.99
CA PRO A 23 -13.53 6.22 -13.59
C PRO A 23 -12.82 7.36 -14.32
N THR A 24 -12.28 8.32 -13.58
CA THR A 24 -11.54 9.43 -14.16
C THR A 24 -10.22 8.86 -14.65
N SER A 25 -9.90 9.05 -15.93
CA SER A 25 -8.61 8.63 -16.46
C SER A 25 -7.50 9.31 -15.65
N PRO A 26 -6.38 8.63 -15.32
CA PRO A 26 -5.23 9.23 -14.64
C PRO A 26 -4.65 10.47 -15.34
N ASP A 27 -5.02 10.71 -16.60
CA ASP A 27 -4.60 11.85 -17.40
C ASP A 27 -5.51 13.08 -17.30
N ASP A 28 -6.63 13.01 -16.58
CA ASP A 28 -7.66 14.07 -16.52
C ASP A 28 -8.01 14.50 -15.08
N ILE A 29 -6.99 14.56 -14.20
CA ILE A 29 -7.18 15.04 -12.83
C ILE A 29 -7.42 16.55 -12.87
N GLN A 30 -8.61 16.96 -12.45
CA GLN A 30 -9.00 18.36 -12.34
C GLN A 30 -8.86 18.83 -10.89
N ALA A 31 -8.27 20.01 -10.71
CA ALA A 31 -8.26 20.69 -9.42
C ALA A 31 -9.66 21.21 -9.08
N GLN A 32 -9.92 21.44 -7.79
CA GLN A 32 -11.18 22.01 -7.32
C GLN A 32 -11.49 23.33 -8.03
N GLU A 33 -12.71 23.46 -8.53
CA GLU A 33 -13.18 24.71 -9.11
C GLU A 33 -13.20 25.85 -8.08
N ASN A 34 -12.85 27.06 -8.53
CA ASN A 34 -12.81 28.26 -7.68
C ASN A 34 -11.91 28.11 -6.44
N PHE A 35 -10.81 27.34 -6.57
CA PHE A 35 -9.83 27.17 -5.50
C PHE A 35 -9.23 28.52 -5.05
N ILE A 36 -9.27 28.80 -3.74
CA ILE A 36 -8.74 30.02 -3.13
C ILE A 36 -7.44 29.70 -2.40
N GLU A 37 -6.31 29.99 -3.05
CA GLU A 37 -4.97 29.67 -2.53
C GLU A 37 -4.73 30.22 -1.12
N ALA A 38 -5.12 31.46 -0.84
CA ALA A 38 -4.86 32.09 0.47
C ALA A 38 -5.49 31.33 1.65
N GLN A 39 -6.57 30.57 1.42
CA GLN A 39 -7.27 29.83 2.48
C GLN A 39 -6.66 28.44 2.74
N ILE A 40 -5.85 27.91 1.82
CA ILE A 40 -5.20 26.60 2.01
C ILE A 40 -4.00 26.66 2.95
N TYR A 41 -3.47 27.87 3.22
CA TYR A 41 -2.31 28.06 4.06
C TYR A 41 -2.54 27.63 5.51
N GLY A 42 -1.44 27.50 6.26
CA GLY A 42 -1.44 27.10 7.65
C GLY A 42 -1.22 25.60 7.83
N LYS A 43 -1.61 25.11 9.00
CA LYS A 43 -1.33 23.76 9.47
C LYS A 43 -2.42 22.76 9.04
N TRP A 44 -1.99 21.56 8.72
CA TRP A 44 -2.78 20.40 8.32
C TRP A 44 -2.17 19.13 8.91
N PHE A 45 -2.98 18.09 9.06
CA PHE A 45 -2.56 16.76 9.52
C PHE A 45 -2.83 15.75 8.41
N ASN A 46 -1.83 14.99 8.00
CA ASN A 46 -2.04 13.89 7.06
C ASN A 46 -2.64 12.69 7.81
N LEU A 47 -3.87 12.30 7.47
CA LEU A 47 -4.65 11.31 8.22
C LEU A 47 -4.85 10.00 7.46
N ALA A 48 -4.86 10.04 6.14
CA ALA A 48 -5.01 8.86 5.31
C ALA A 48 -4.26 9.01 4.00
N VAL A 49 -3.75 7.89 3.49
CA VAL A 49 -2.95 7.84 2.28
C VAL A 49 -3.42 6.68 1.41
N GLY A 50 -3.46 6.90 0.10
CA GLY A 50 -3.68 5.88 -0.91
C GLY A 50 -2.65 6.02 -2.02
N SER A 51 -2.12 4.93 -2.58
CA SER A 51 -1.19 5.06 -3.70
C SER A 51 -1.10 3.84 -4.60
N THR A 52 -0.91 4.08 -5.90
CA THR A 52 -0.50 3.03 -6.85
C THR A 52 1.01 2.80 -6.86
N CYS A 53 1.78 3.59 -6.11
CA CYS A 53 3.22 3.40 -5.94
C CYS A 53 3.49 2.12 -5.12
N PRO A 54 4.12 1.08 -5.72
CA PRO A 54 4.32 -0.21 -5.04
C PRO A 54 5.13 -0.08 -3.75
N TRP A 55 6.01 0.91 -3.67
CA TRP A 55 6.81 1.15 -2.47
C TRP A 55 6.00 1.78 -1.34
N LEU A 56 5.10 2.73 -1.61
CA LEU A 56 4.30 3.37 -0.56
C LEU A 56 3.38 2.35 0.12
N LYS A 57 2.87 1.38 -0.66
CA LYS A 57 2.16 0.20 -0.14
C LYS A 57 2.99 -0.63 0.86
N ARG A 58 4.31 -0.73 0.66
CA ARG A 58 5.23 -1.53 1.50
C ARG A 58 5.66 -0.83 2.78
N VAL A 59 5.60 0.49 2.85
CA VAL A 59 6.00 1.27 4.03
C VAL A 59 4.82 1.80 4.84
N LYS A 60 3.58 1.45 4.46
CA LYS A 60 2.34 1.94 5.11
C LYS A 60 2.37 1.83 6.64
N ASP A 61 2.86 0.71 7.18
CA ASP A 61 2.85 0.44 8.62
C ASP A 61 3.93 1.23 9.39
N LYS A 62 4.82 1.90 8.65
CA LYS A 62 5.85 2.79 9.19
C LYS A 62 5.43 4.26 9.15
N MET A 63 4.32 4.57 8.50
CA MET A 63 3.78 5.93 8.43
C MET A 63 2.84 6.17 9.61
N SER A 64 2.92 7.37 10.18
CA SER A 64 2.00 7.87 11.19
C SER A 64 1.41 9.19 10.73
N VAL A 65 0.42 9.69 11.46
CA VAL A 65 -0.06 11.06 11.26
C VAL A 65 1.13 12.02 11.30
N SER A 66 1.16 12.96 10.37
CA SER A 66 2.21 13.96 10.22
C SER A 66 1.61 15.35 10.12
N ALA A 67 2.35 16.34 10.60
CA ALA A 67 1.94 17.74 10.55
C ALA A 67 2.54 18.42 9.31
N LEU A 68 1.68 18.98 8.46
CA LEU A 68 2.04 19.75 7.29
C LEU A 68 1.74 21.23 7.54
N VAL A 69 2.68 22.11 7.19
CA VAL A 69 2.51 23.56 7.22
C VAL A 69 2.74 24.11 5.81
N LEU A 70 1.70 24.74 5.26
CA LEU A 70 1.74 25.45 3.99
C LEU A 70 1.89 26.95 4.26
N ARG A 71 2.85 27.58 3.57
CA ARG A 71 3.15 29.01 3.68
C ARG A 71 3.42 29.61 2.31
N GLN A 72 3.24 30.92 2.19
CA GLN A 72 3.66 31.64 1.00
C GLN A 72 5.18 31.45 0.79
N GLY A 73 5.59 31.20 -0.46
CA GLY A 73 6.99 31.05 -0.83
C GLY A 73 7.75 32.37 -0.82
N ALA A 74 9.02 32.34 -1.25
CA ALA A 74 9.84 33.54 -1.33
C ALA A 74 9.35 34.48 -2.44
N THR A 75 8.80 33.89 -3.51
CA THR A 75 8.15 34.61 -4.60
C THR A 75 6.65 34.36 -4.62
N GLU A 76 5.88 35.23 -5.26
CA GLU A 76 4.43 35.06 -5.43
C GLU A 76 4.07 33.80 -6.24
N LYS A 77 5.03 33.23 -6.97
CA LYS A 77 4.88 32.00 -7.75
C LYS A 77 5.19 30.73 -6.97
N GLU A 78 5.58 30.85 -5.71
CA GLU A 78 6.03 29.72 -4.89
C GLU A 78 5.11 29.50 -3.69
N ILE A 79 5.00 28.24 -3.28
CA ILE A 79 4.40 27.82 -2.03
C ILE A 79 5.42 26.97 -1.26
N GLY A 80 5.71 27.41 -0.03
CA GLY A 80 6.57 26.68 0.89
C GLY A 80 5.77 25.62 1.63
N MET A 81 6.32 24.42 1.68
CA MET A 81 5.74 23.27 2.36
C MET A 81 6.74 22.77 3.39
N THR A 82 6.30 22.57 4.64
CA THR A 82 7.09 21.95 5.69
C THR A 82 6.29 20.85 6.35
N SER A 83 6.83 19.63 6.39
CA SER A 83 6.20 18.47 7.00
C SER A 83 7.06 17.93 8.15
N THR A 84 6.41 17.55 9.24
CA THR A 84 7.05 17.03 10.45
C THR A 84 6.42 15.68 10.81
N HIS A 85 7.26 14.66 11.00
CA HIS A 85 6.79 13.28 11.19
C HIS A 85 7.74 12.44 12.04
N TRP A 86 7.19 11.38 12.65
CA TRP A 86 7.97 10.38 13.35
C TRP A 86 8.60 9.39 12.38
N ARG A 87 9.90 9.15 12.54
CA ARG A 87 10.64 8.15 11.78
C ARG A 87 11.66 7.45 12.64
N ARG A 88 11.52 6.13 12.81
CA ARG A 88 12.42 5.29 13.63
C ARG A 88 12.61 5.86 15.05
N GLY A 89 11.55 6.41 15.65
CA GLY A 89 11.57 7.00 16.99
C GLY A 89 12.22 8.38 17.10
N ILE A 90 12.51 9.05 15.97
CA ILE A 90 13.05 10.40 15.90
C ILE A 90 12.08 11.28 15.12
N CYS A 91 11.88 12.52 15.58
CA CYS A 91 11.12 13.49 14.82
C CYS A 91 11.98 14.10 13.70
N GLU A 92 11.59 13.87 12.45
CA GLU A 92 12.23 14.43 11.26
C GLU A 92 11.37 15.56 10.66
N GLU A 93 12.03 16.60 10.15
CA GLU A 93 11.41 17.67 9.37
C GLU A 93 11.83 17.57 7.91
N THR A 94 10.90 17.83 7.00
CA THR A 94 11.21 18.08 5.60
C THR A 94 10.56 19.35 5.13
N SER A 95 11.31 20.13 4.37
CA SER A 95 10.77 21.28 3.65
C SER A 95 10.94 21.14 2.14
N GLY A 96 10.00 21.68 1.37
CA GLY A 96 10.01 21.75 -0.08
C GLY A 96 9.39 23.05 -0.58
N ILE A 97 9.82 23.51 -1.75
CA ILE A 97 9.26 24.68 -2.43
C ILE A 97 8.57 24.20 -3.69
N TYR A 98 7.27 24.42 -3.77
CA TYR A 98 6.45 24.06 -4.93
C TYR A 98 6.21 25.32 -5.77
N GLU A 99 6.20 25.14 -7.07
CA GLU A 99 5.89 26.17 -8.05
C GLU A 99 4.38 26.14 -8.35
N LYS A 100 3.77 27.32 -8.39
CA LYS A 100 2.40 27.51 -8.82
C LYS A 100 2.33 27.43 -10.34
N THR A 101 1.23 26.88 -10.84
CA THR A 101 0.95 26.83 -12.29
C THR A 101 -0.13 27.84 -12.67
N ASP A 102 -0.42 27.95 -13.96
CA ASP A 102 -1.53 28.76 -14.47
C ASP A 102 -2.91 28.20 -14.06
N THR A 103 -2.96 26.97 -13.54
CA THR A 103 -4.17 26.34 -13.02
C THR A 103 -4.19 26.43 -11.50
N ALA A 104 -5.17 27.17 -10.95
CA ALA A 104 -5.38 27.27 -9.52
C ALA A 104 -5.59 25.88 -8.89
N GLY A 105 -4.91 25.60 -7.78
CA GLY A 105 -4.95 24.30 -7.11
C GLY A 105 -4.05 23.24 -7.73
N LYS A 106 -3.34 23.53 -8.84
CA LYS A 106 -2.27 22.70 -9.39
C LYS A 106 -0.90 23.29 -9.08
N PHE A 107 -0.05 22.47 -8.48
CA PHE A 107 1.32 22.81 -8.08
C PHE A 107 2.33 21.83 -8.67
N LEU A 108 3.50 22.33 -9.03
CA LEU A 108 4.62 21.54 -9.51
C LEU A 108 5.71 21.50 -8.47
N TYR A 109 6.35 20.35 -8.34
CA TYR A 109 7.56 20.23 -7.56
C TYR A 109 8.63 19.57 -8.39
N HIS A 110 9.66 20.34 -8.74
CA HIS A 110 10.77 19.84 -9.51
C HIS A 110 11.79 19.20 -8.59
N TYR A 111 12.23 18.00 -8.96
CA TYR A 111 13.24 17.24 -8.26
C TYR A 111 14.55 17.20 -9.02
N PRO A 112 15.55 18.03 -8.66
CA PRO A 112 16.77 18.16 -9.44
C PRO A 112 17.57 16.85 -9.52
N LYS A 113 17.58 16.06 -8.42
CA LYS A 113 18.36 14.83 -8.31
C LYS A 113 17.90 13.72 -9.26
N TRP A 114 16.60 13.67 -9.57
CA TRP A 114 16.00 12.63 -10.43
C TRP A 114 15.47 13.20 -11.74
N ASN A 115 15.73 14.49 -11.98
CA ASN A 115 15.17 15.26 -13.09
C ASN A 115 13.67 14.94 -13.32
N THR A 116 12.90 14.87 -12.22
CA THR A 116 11.51 14.43 -12.22
C THR A 116 10.65 15.54 -11.66
N THR A 117 9.49 15.77 -12.27
CA THR A 117 8.51 16.74 -11.77
C THR A 117 7.31 16.00 -11.21
N LEU A 118 6.91 16.37 -10.00
CA LEU A 118 5.65 15.94 -9.39
C LEU A 118 4.58 16.98 -9.71
N GLU A 119 3.39 16.51 -10.07
CA GLU A 119 2.22 17.36 -10.24
C GLU A 119 1.24 17.08 -9.10
N SER A 120 0.93 18.09 -8.29
CA SER A 120 0.01 17.97 -7.16
C SER A 120 -1.24 18.80 -7.40
N TYR A 121 -2.39 18.22 -7.07
CA TYR A 121 -3.72 18.76 -7.32
C TYR A 121 -4.50 18.76 -6.01
N VAL A 122 -5.04 19.92 -5.63
CA VAL A 122 -6.06 19.98 -4.57
C VAL A 122 -7.40 19.71 -5.22
N VAL A 123 -7.95 18.52 -5.01
CA VAL A 123 -9.16 18.07 -5.72
C VAL A 123 -10.44 18.36 -4.95
N HIS A 124 -10.38 18.30 -3.62
CA HIS A 124 -11.50 18.63 -2.72
C HIS A 124 -10.97 19.28 -1.45
N THR A 125 -11.55 20.39 -1.02
CA THR A 125 -11.30 21.05 0.25
C THR A 125 -12.41 22.05 0.56
N ASN A 126 -12.73 22.15 1.84
CA ASN A 126 -13.53 23.24 2.39
C ASN A 126 -12.69 24.22 3.21
N TYR A 127 -11.36 24.13 3.13
CA TYR A 127 -10.34 24.96 3.79
C TYR A 127 -10.28 24.88 5.33
N ASP A 128 -11.43 24.69 5.99
CA ASP A 128 -11.56 24.77 7.45
C ASP A 128 -11.58 23.41 8.15
N GLU A 129 -11.86 22.32 7.42
CA GLU A 129 -11.97 20.96 8.01
C GLU A 129 -11.01 19.99 7.33
N TYR A 130 -11.06 19.89 6.00
CA TYR A 130 -10.31 18.88 5.26
C TYR A 130 -9.81 19.35 3.90
N ALA A 131 -8.84 18.60 3.37
CA ALA A 131 -8.41 18.71 1.99
C ALA A 131 -7.91 17.36 1.46
N ILE A 132 -8.21 17.03 0.20
CA ILE A 132 -7.73 15.85 -0.50
C ILE A 132 -6.78 16.32 -1.60
N PHE A 133 -5.57 15.79 -1.54
CA PHE A 133 -4.50 16.09 -2.48
C PHE A 133 -4.22 14.85 -3.32
N LEU A 134 -4.17 15.01 -4.64
CA LEU A 134 -3.69 13.98 -5.56
C LEU A 134 -2.34 14.40 -6.13
N THR A 135 -1.35 13.52 -6.07
CA THR A 135 -0.02 13.76 -6.63
C THR A 135 0.29 12.72 -7.69
N LYS A 136 0.54 13.19 -8.92
CA LYS A 136 1.03 12.38 -10.03
C LYS A 136 2.55 12.48 -10.10
N LYS A 137 3.21 11.32 -10.16
CA LYS A 137 4.65 11.20 -10.38
C LYS A 137 4.87 10.44 -11.68
N PHE A 138 5.59 11.05 -12.61
CA PHE A 138 6.14 10.33 -13.75
C PHE A 138 7.44 9.62 -13.35
N SER A 139 7.50 8.31 -13.52
CA SER A 139 8.73 7.54 -13.41
C SER A 139 9.09 6.97 -14.77
N HIS A 140 10.33 7.22 -15.22
CA HIS A 140 10.87 6.59 -16.43
C HIS A 140 10.88 5.05 -16.38
N HIS A 141 10.81 4.44 -15.19
CA HIS A 141 10.91 3.00 -14.99
C HIS A 141 9.57 2.31 -14.70
N HIS A 142 8.62 3.01 -14.08
CA HIS A 142 7.36 2.43 -13.58
C HIS A 142 6.11 3.08 -14.18
N GLY A 143 6.27 4.04 -15.09
CA GLY A 143 5.15 4.81 -15.64
C GLY A 143 4.62 5.84 -14.65
N HIS A 144 3.37 6.26 -14.83
CA HIS A 144 2.72 7.21 -13.96
C HIS A 144 2.23 6.50 -12.68
N THR A 145 2.61 7.05 -11.53
CA THR A 145 2.05 6.66 -10.23
C THR A 145 1.23 7.81 -9.67
N ILE A 146 0.18 7.47 -8.93
CA ILE A 146 -0.70 8.43 -8.29
C ILE A 146 -0.73 8.15 -6.78
N THR A 147 -0.70 9.22 -5.99
CA THR A 147 -0.82 9.17 -4.54
C THR A 147 -1.90 10.14 -4.11
N ALA A 148 -2.88 9.64 -3.36
CA ALA A 148 -3.91 10.43 -2.70
C ALA A 148 -3.55 10.61 -1.22
N LYS A 149 -3.78 11.81 -0.69
CA LYS A 149 -3.66 12.08 0.74
C LYS A 149 -4.88 12.85 1.25
N LEU A 150 -5.38 12.46 2.41
CA LEU A 150 -6.39 13.19 3.15
C LEU A 150 -5.71 14.00 4.26
N TYR A 151 -5.96 15.30 4.24
CA TYR A 151 -5.54 16.23 5.27
C TYR A 151 -6.73 16.70 6.09
N GLY A 152 -6.57 16.79 7.41
CA GLY A 152 -7.49 17.44 8.33
C GLY A 152 -6.88 18.68 8.98
N ARG A 153 -7.69 19.67 9.37
CA ARG A 153 -7.24 20.75 10.27
C ARG A 153 -6.99 20.26 11.70
N GLU A 154 -7.61 19.14 12.06
CA GLU A 154 -7.43 18.42 13.31
C GLU A 154 -6.85 17.02 13.06
N PRO A 155 -6.22 16.36 14.06
CA PRO A 155 -5.60 15.05 13.90
C PRO A 155 -6.61 13.89 13.76
N GLN A 156 -7.90 14.18 13.75
CA GLN A 156 -8.99 13.22 13.61
C GLN A 156 -10.09 13.84 12.74
N LEU A 157 -10.76 13.02 11.92
CA LEU A 157 -11.90 13.44 11.10
C LEU A 157 -13.05 12.44 11.24
N ARG A 158 -14.24 12.88 10.89
CA ARG A 158 -15.44 12.03 10.82
C ARG A 158 -15.33 10.96 9.73
N ASP A 159 -15.91 9.79 10.00
CA ASP A 159 -15.90 8.63 9.10
C ASP A 159 -16.43 8.94 7.69
N SER A 160 -17.36 9.89 7.56
CA SER A 160 -17.89 10.29 6.25
C SER A 160 -16.80 10.87 5.33
N LEU A 161 -15.84 11.62 5.88
CA LEU A 161 -14.73 12.20 5.10
C LEU A 161 -13.68 11.13 4.76
N LEU A 162 -13.50 10.15 5.65
CA LEU A 162 -12.67 8.98 5.38
C LEU A 162 -13.25 8.14 4.24
N GLN A 163 -14.58 8.00 4.18
CA GLN A 163 -15.25 7.33 3.07
C GLN A 163 -15.16 8.13 1.76
N GLU A 164 -15.36 9.46 1.82
CA GLU A 164 -15.19 10.34 0.66
C GLU A 164 -13.77 10.23 0.08
N PHE A 165 -12.75 10.22 0.95
CA PHE A 165 -11.37 9.98 0.54
C PHE A 165 -11.17 8.63 -0.16
N ARG A 166 -11.78 7.56 0.37
CA ARG A 166 -11.72 6.23 -0.27
C ARG A 166 -12.35 6.27 -1.66
N ASP A 167 -13.51 6.89 -1.80
CA ASP A 167 -14.21 6.99 -3.09
C ASP A 167 -13.39 7.76 -4.12
N VAL A 168 -12.78 8.90 -3.71
CA VAL A 168 -11.88 9.69 -4.57
C VAL A 168 -10.64 8.88 -4.97
N ALA A 169 -10.01 8.17 -4.04
CA ALA A 169 -8.82 7.37 -4.32
C ALA A 169 -9.13 6.20 -5.28
N LEU A 170 -10.26 5.51 -5.09
CA LEU A 170 -10.72 4.45 -5.98
C LEU A 170 -11.02 4.97 -7.39
N ALA A 171 -11.66 6.14 -7.50
CA ALA A 171 -12.03 6.74 -8.78
C ALA A 171 -10.82 7.04 -9.68
N VAL A 172 -9.67 7.34 -9.08
CA VAL A 172 -8.40 7.58 -9.80
C VAL A 172 -7.52 6.34 -9.92
N GLY A 173 -8.07 5.16 -9.63
CA GLY A 173 -7.42 3.87 -9.86
C GLY A 173 -6.48 3.40 -8.74
N ILE A 174 -6.54 3.98 -7.54
CA ILE A 174 -5.83 3.44 -6.38
C ILE A 174 -6.62 2.23 -5.86
N PRO A 175 -6.03 1.03 -5.77
CA PRO A 175 -6.75 -0.14 -5.29
C PRO A 175 -7.06 -0.04 -3.79
N GLU A 176 -8.19 -0.61 -3.37
CA GLU A 176 -8.71 -0.52 -1.99
C GLU A 176 -7.70 -0.98 -0.94
N ASP A 177 -6.95 -2.05 -1.23
CA ASP A 177 -5.92 -2.61 -0.36
C ASP A 177 -4.67 -1.73 -0.20
N SER A 178 -4.63 -0.63 -0.95
CA SER A 178 -3.55 0.35 -0.97
C SER A 178 -4.01 1.71 -0.46
N ILE A 179 -5.17 1.78 0.19
CA ILE A 179 -5.72 2.94 0.90
C ILE A 179 -5.75 2.64 2.40
N PHE A 180 -5.07 3.46 3.19
CA PHE A 180 -4.89 3.23 4.62
C PHE A 180 -5.02 4.52 5.44
N GLN A 181 -5.57 4.38 6.64
CA GLN A 181 -5.57 5.43 7.65
C GLN A 181 -4.25 5.36 8.44
N LEU A 182 -3.73 6.52 8.80
CA LEU A 182 -2.48 6.65 9.52
C LEU A 182 -2.72 6.56 11.02
N ALA A 183 -1.84 5.86 11.73
CA ALA A 183 -1.89 5.80 13.18
C ALA A 183 -1.46 7.15 13.77
N ASP A 184 -2.26 7.70 14.67
CA ASP A 184 -1.90 8.90 15.42
C ASP A 184 -0.87 8.55 16.51
N ARG A 185 0.31 9.15 16.41
CA ARG A 185 1.40 9.03 17.40
C ARG A 185 1.68 10.35 18.12
N GLY A 186 0.77 11.31 17.99
CA GLY A 186 0.96 12.68 18.43
C GLY A 186 1.93 13.44 17.53
N GLU A 187 1.88 14.77 17.69
CA GLU A 187 2.83 15.66 17.06
C GLU A 187 4.23 15.53 17.66
N CYS A 188 5.22 15.96 16.89
CA CYS A 188 6.60 15.99 17.35
C CYS A 188 7.28 17.28 16.91
N VAL A 189 8.27 17.70 17.68
CA VAL A 189 9.14 18.83 17.31
C VAL A 189 10.47 18.27 16.78
N PRO A 190 11.01 18.81 15.67
CA PRO A 190 12.24 18.30 15.08
C PRO A 190 13.37 18.21 16.11
N GLY A 191 13.96 17.01 16.24
CA GLY A 191 15.01 16.71 17.22
C GLY A 191 14.55 15.99 18.50
N GLU A 192 13.24 15.86 18.74
CA GLU A 192 12.70 15.04 19.83
C GLU A 192 12.84 13.53 19.53
N ARG A 193 12.96 12.74 20.61
CA ARG A 193 12.92 11.28 20.57
C ARG A 193 11.59 10.79 21.12
N GLU A 194 11.05 9.74 20.51
CA GLU A 194 9.80 9.12 20.94
C GLU A 194 9.96 8.70 22.41
N PRO A 195 9.01 9.07 23.29
CA PRO A 195 9.10 8.71 24.70
C PRO A 195 9.14 7.19 24.85
N GLU A 196 10.15 6.67 25.56
CA GLU A 196 10.26 5.26 25.93
C GLU A 196 8.91 4.78 26.49
N PRO A 197 8.35 3.65 26.00
CA PRO A 197 7.09 3.15 26.51
C PRO A 197 7.26 2.86 28.00
N THR A 198 6.61 3.68 28.84
CA THR A 198 6.61 3.46 30.28
C THR A 198 5.96 2.10 30.49
N ALA A 199 6.70 1.15 31.04
CA ALA A 199 6.22 -0.19 31.30
C ALA A 199 4.94 -0.10 32.15
N LEU A 200 3.79 -0.31 31.51
CA LEU A 200 2.53 -0.40 32.22
C LEU A 200 2.64 -1.56 33.22
N PRO A 201 2.24 -1.39 34.49
CA PRO A 201 2.22 -2.48 35.44
C PRO A 201 1.30 -3.58 34.91
N ARG A 202 1.84 -4.80 34.83
CA ARG A 202 1.14 -6.01 34.37
C ARG A 202 -0.25 -6.11 35.01
N ALA A 203 -1.30 -5.86 34.22
CA ALA A 203 -2.66 -6.22 34.59
C ALA A 203 -2.77 -7.75 34.65
N ARG A 204 -3.39 -8.26 35.71
CA ARG A 204 -3.59 -9.71 35.92
C ARG A 204 -4.51 -10.28 34.84
N ARG A 205 -4.15 -11.48 34.37
CA ARG A 205 -4.86 -12.34 33.41
C ARG A 205 -6.34 -12.48 33.79
N ALA A 206 -7.25 -12.07 32.90
CA ALA A 206 -8.65 -12.45 32.95
C ALA A 206 -8.88 -13.70 32.08
N VAL A 207 -9.66 -14.64 32.60
CA VAL A 207 -10.00 -15.94 32.00
C VAL A 207 -11.12 -15.75 30.98
N ILE A 208 -10.93 -16.26 29.76
CA ILE A 208 -11.95 -16.32 28.70
C ILE A 208 -12.66 -17.69 28.77
N PRO A 209 -14.01 -17.76 28.74
CA PRO A 209 -14.72 -19.01 28.46
C PRO A 209 -14.95 -19.23 26.94
N GLN A 210 -14.90 -20.50 26.54
CA GLN A 210 -14.99 -21.03 25.17
C GLN A 210 -16.36 -20.84 24.45
N GLU A 211 -16.23 -20.56 23.16
CA GLU A 211 -16.89 -21.06 21.93
C GLU A 211 -18.30 -21.67 21.95
N ASN A 212 -19.07 -21.33 20.89
CA ASN A 212 -19.95 -22.26 20.19
C ASN A 212 -19.95 -21.96 18.67
N GLU A 213 -19.94 -23.03 17.90
CA GLU A 213 -19.85 -23.15 16.44
C GLU A 213 -21.15 -22.78 15.70
N GLY A 214 -21.02 -22.39 14.42
CA GLY A 214 -21.80 -23.07 13.36
C GLY A 214 -22.73 -22.25 12.45
N SER A 215 -22.23 -22.03 11.21
CA SER A 215 -22.89 -22.37 9.93
C SER A 215 -23.59 -21.28 9.09
N GLY A 216 -23.19 -21.21 7.80
CA GLY A 216 -24.08 -20.84 6.69
C GLY A 216 -23.57 -19.79 5.69
N ALA A 217 -22.54 -20.11 4.91
CA ALA A 217 -22.04 -19.30 3.80
C ALA A 217 -22.87 -19.43 2.51
N GLY A 218 -22.85 -18.37 1.67
CA GLY A 218 -23.24 -18.38 0.26
C GLY A 218 -22.51 -17.32 -0.58
N LEU A 219 -21.40 -17.74 -1.22
CA LEU A 219 -20.90 -17.42 -2.59
C LEU A 219 -20.74 -15.94 -3.04
N LEU A 220 -19.65 -15.40 -3.62
CA LEU A 220 -18.56 -15.88 -4.49
C LEU A 220 -17.36 -14.90 -4.44
N VAL A 221 -16.26 -15.17 -3.73
CA VAL A 221 -14.95 -14.50 -3.95
C VAL A 221 -13.82 -15.43 -3.49
N THR A 222 -13.40 -16.42 -4.28
CA THR A 222 -12.21 -17.20 -3.89
C THR A 222 -11.48 -17.78 -5.08
N ASP A 223 -10.42 -17.12 -5.53
CA ASP A 223 -9.30 -17.85 -6.14
C ASP A 223 -7.94 -17.25 -5.78
N LEU A 224 -7.86 -15.93 -5.51
CA LEU A 224 -6.63 -15.31 -4.99
C LEU A 224 -6.51 -15.40 -3.45
N ASN A 225 -7.60 -15.19 -2.70
CA ASN A 225 -7.60 -15.33 -1.23
C ASN A 225 -7.34 -16.77 -0.74
N LYS A 226 -7.73 -17.79 -1.52
CA LYS A 226 -7.51 -19.20 -1.15
C LYS A 226 -6.04 -19.61 -1.15
N LYS A 227 -5.21 -18.99 -1.99
CA LYS A 227 -3.77 -19.30 -2.09
C LYS A 227 -2.97 -18.70 -0.95
N GLU A 228 -3.32 -17.51 -0.50
CA GLU A 228 -2.65 -16.85 0.63
C GLU A 228 -3.00 -17.52 1.98
N ASP A 229 -4.25 -17.98 2.13
CA ASP A 229 -4.68 -18.82 3.27
C ASP A 229 -3.95 -20.18 3.30
N SER A 230 -3.65 -20.74 2.12
CA SER A 230 -2.96 -22.04 2.02
C SER A 230 -1.55 -21.98 2.59
N CYS A 231 -0.85 -20.86 2.44
CA CYS A 231 0.51 -20.68 2.93
C CYS A 231 0.63 -20.65 4.46
N GLN A 232 -0.49 -20.48 5.18
CA GLN A 232 -0.55 -20.49 6.64
C GLN A 232 -0.85 -21.88 7.23
N LEU A 233 -1.27 -22.84 6.40
CA LEU A 233 -1.58 -24.19 6.83
C LEU A 233 -0.28 -25.00 7.01
N GLY A 234 -0.29 -26.02 7.87
CA GLY A 234 0.78 -27.04 7.87
C GLY A 234 0.70 -27.93 6.61
N TYR A 235 1.71 -28.75 6.34
CA TYR A 235 1.60 -29.75 5.28
C TYR A 235 0.58 -30.83 5.65
N SER A 236 -0.03 -31.47 4.64
CA SER A 236 -0.90 -32.62 4.85
C SER A 236 -0.63 -33.71 3.82
N ALA A 237 -0.15 -34.87 4.28
CA ALA A 237 0.14 -36.03 3.44
C ALA A 237 -1.13 -36.66 2.84
N GLY A 238 -2.28 -36.53 3.52
CA GLY A 238 -3.51 -37.22 3.13
C GLY A 238 -3.47 -38.72 3.48
N PRO A 239 -4.59 -39.45 3.27
CA PRO A 239 -4.72 -40.84 3.70
C PRO A 239 -4.13 -41.86 2.71
N CYS A 240 -3.82 -41.44 1.48
CA CYS A 240 -3.23 -42.33 0.49
C CYS A 240 -1.75 -42.64 0.80
N LEU A 241 -1.24 -43.76 0.30
CA LEU A 241 0.08 -44.31 0.64
C LEU A 241 1.15 -44.06 -0.44
N GLY A 242 0.94 -43.07 -1.31
CA GLY A 242 1.94 -42.62 -2.26
C GLY A 242 3.16 -41.98 -1.58
N LEU A 243 4.31 -42.06 -2.23
CA LEU A 243 5.56 -41.41 -1.80
C LEU A 243 5.94 -40.35 -2.83
N ILE A 244 5.11 -39.31 -2.92
CA ILE A 244 5.28 -38.22 -3.88
C ILE A 244 5.93 -37.05 -3.16
N GLU A 245 7.17 -36.72 -3.52
CA GLU A 245 7.84 -35.55 -2.98
C GLU A 245 7.11 -34.27 -3.44
N ARG A 246 6.71 -33.44 -2.48
CA ARG A 246 6.04 -32.16 -2.68
C ARG A 246 6.66 -31.10 -1.78
N TYR A 247 6.38 -29.84 -2.07
CA TYR A 247 6.84 -28.70 -1.29
C TYR A 247 5.69 -28.10 -0.50
N PHE A 248 5.95 -27.67 0.73
CA PHE A 248 5.05 -26.84 1.51
C PHE A 248 5.82 -25.62 2.03
N TYR A 249 5.12 -24.51 2.19
CA TYR A 249 5.67 -23.31 2.79
C TYR A 249 5.61 -23.42 4.31
N ASN A 250 6.77 -23.31 4.96
CA ASN A 250 6.87 -23.25 6.41
C ASN A 250 7.07 -21.78 6.82
N GLY A 251 6.04 -21.16 7.38
CA GLY A 251 6.09 -19.77 7.82
C GLY A 251 7.08 -19.50 8.96
N SER A 252 7.44 -20.52 9.75
CA SER A 252 8.40 -20.38 10.86
C SER A 252 9.84 -20.31 10.37
N SER A 253 10.20 -21.16 9.39
CA SER A 253 11.52 -21.12 8.74
C SER A 253 11.58 -20.16 7.55
N MET A 254 10.43 -19.62 7.14
CA MET A 254 10.24 -18.80 5.94
C MET A 254 10.84 -19.45 4.69
N ALA A 255 10.66 -20.77 4.56
CA ALA A 255 11.25 -21.59 3.51
C ALA A 255 10.22 -22.57 2.93
N CYS A 256 10.48 -23.03 1.71
CA CYS A 256 9.72 -24.12 1.10
C CYS A 256 10.45 -25.44 1.39
N GLU A 257 9.84 -26.28 2.20
CA GLU A 257 10.39 -27.55 2.67
C GLU A 257 9.70 -28.71 1.96
N THR A 258 10.39 -29.86 1.85
CA THR A 258 9.81 -31.04 1.22
C THR A 258 9.02 -31.89 2.22
N PHE A 259 7.97 -32.52 1.75
CA PHE A 259 7.22 -33.52 2.50
C PHE A 259 6.74 -34.66 1.57
N GLN A 260 6.41 -35.81 2.16
CA GLN A 260 5.86 -36.95 1.42
C GLN A 260 4.34 -36.83 1.33
N TYR A 261 3.85 -36.60 0.12
CA TYR A 261 2.43 -36.54 -0.18
C TYR A 261 1.92 -37.92 -0.61
N GLY A 262 0.84 -38.36 0.04
CA GLY A 262 0.19 -39.64 -0.17
C GLY A 262 -0.47 -39.81 -1.55
N GLY A 263 -0.66 -38.71 -2.29
CA GLY A 263 -1.25 -38.73 -3.63
C GLY A 263 -2.76 -38.47 -3.68
N CYS A 264 -3.43 -38.32 -2.53
CA CYS A 264 -4.82 -37.89 -2.49
C CYS A 264 -5.15 -37.03 -1.26
N LEU A 265 -6.19 -36.20 -1.39
CA LEU A 265 -6.64 -35.23 -0.38
C LEU A 265 -5.51 -34.30 0.09
N GLY A 266 -5.52 -33.89 1.35
CA GLY A 266 -4.59 -32.91 1.89
C GLY A 266 -5.14 -31.48 1.84
N ASN A 267 -4.24 -30.51 1.89
CA ASN A 267 -4.60 -29.09 1.90
C ASN A 267 -3.80 -28.32 0.83
N GLY A 268 -4.07 -27.02 0.72
CA GLY A 268 -3.49 -26.16 -0.31
C GLY A 268 -2.00 -25.84 -0.13
N ASN A 269 -1.39 -26.18 1.01
CA ASN A 269 0.05 -26.00 1.21
C ASN A 269 0.84 -27.18 0.60
N ASN A 270 0.66 -27.39 -0.70
CA ASN A 270 1.17 -28.53 -1.44
C ASN A 270 1.50 -28.13 -2.87
N PHE A 271 2.78 -27.92 -3.14
CA PHE A 271 3.31 -27.42 -4.39
C PHE A 271 4.20 -28.46 -5.07
N VAL A 272 4.24 -28.43 -6.40
CA VAL A 272 5.02 -29.40 -7.18
C VAL A 272 6.51 -29.03 -7.17
N SER A 273 6.83 -27.74 -7.06
CA SER A 273 8.21 -27.26 -7.06
C SER A 273 8.47 -26.19 -6.01
N GLU A 274 9.72 -26.09 -5.57
CA GLU A 274 10.18 -25.01 -4.68
C GLU A 274 9.88 -23.62 -5.28
N LYS A 275 10.03 -23.49 -6.60
CA LYS A 275 9.72 -22.25 -7.33
C LYS A 275 8.28 -21.84 -7.15
N GLU A 276 7.35 -22.74 -7.41
CA GLU A 276 5.91 -22.49 -7.31
C GLU A 276 5.52 -22.13 -5.87
N CYS A 277 6.07 -22.87 -4.89
CA CYS A 277 5.87 -22.60 -3.47
C CYS A 277 6.35 -21.19 -3.10
N LEU A 278 7.57 -20.81 -3.47
CA LEU A 278 8.12 -19.49 -3.17
C LEU A 278 7.38 -18.37 -3.90
N GLN A 279 7.00 -18.57 -5.16
CA GLN A 279 6.23 -17.56 -5.90
C GLN A 279 4.82 -17.36 -5.34
N THR A 280 4.26 -18.38 -4.69
CA THR A 280 2.91 -18.32 -4.10
C THR A 280 2.93 -17.78 -2.67
N CYS A 281 3.90 -18.19 -1.86
CA CYS A 281 3.85 -17.99 -0.40
C CYS A 281 4.92 -17.08 0.20
N ARG A 282 5.97 -16.71 -0.56
CA ARG A 282 7.05 -15.87 -0.03
C ARG A 282 6.52 -14.47 0.29
N THR A 283 6.93 -13.94 1.44
CA THR A 283 6.61 -12.57 1.86
C THR A 283 7.85 -11.68 1.83
N VAL A 284 7.66 -10.37 2.01
CA VAL A 284 8.76 -9.39 2.10
C VAL A 284 9.73 -9.66 3.26
N ALA A 285 9.32 -10.45 4.27
CA ALA A 285 10.21 -10.86 5.36
C ALA A 285 11.42 -11.68 4.86
N ALA A 286 11.28 -12.36 3.71
CA ALA A 286 12.37 -13.07 3.05
C ALA A 286 13.59 -12.20 2.77
N CYS A 287 13.40 -10.90 2.55
CA CYS A 287 14.46 -9.95 2.26
C CYS A 287 15.39 -9.71 3.45
N ASN A 288 14.98 -10.05 4.67
CA ASN A 288 15.81 -9.93 5.86
C ASN A 288 16.57 -11.23 6.19
N LEU A 289 16.35 -12.30 5.43
CA LEU A 289 17.01 -13.58 5.67
C LEU A 289 18.41 -13.60 5.05
N PRO A 290 19.35 -14.39 5.60
CA PRO A 290 20.69 -14.53 5.02
C PRO A 290 20.64 -15.18 3.63
N ILE A 291 21.63 -14.88 2.78
CA ILE A 291 21.82 -15.57 1.50
C ILE A 291 22.38 -16.97 1.80
N VAL A 292 21.60 -18.02 1.50
CA VAL A 292 21.97 -19.41 1.81
C VAL A 292 22.11 -20.25 0.54
N GLN A 293 23.33 -20.75 0.30
CA GLN A 293 23.61 -21.67 -0.82
C GLN A 293 22.93 -23.04 -0.63
N GLY A 294 22.79 -23.51 0.61
CA GLY A 294 22.32 -24.86 0.91
C GLY A 294 23.43 -25.92 0.78
N PRO A 295 23.20 -27.15 1.24
CA PRO A 295 24.23 -28.19 1.31
C PRO A 295 24.47 -28.92 -0.02
N CYS A 296 23.54 -28.81 -0.97
CA CYS A 296 23.70 -29.43 -2.30
C CYS A 296 24.71 -28.68 -3.18
N LYS A 297 25.25 -29.36 -4.20
CA LYS A 297 26.39 -28.88 -5.02
C LYS A 297 26.02 -28.49 -6.45
N ALA A 298 24.74 -28.27 -6.75
CA ALA A 298 24.34 -27.72 -8.05
C ALA A 298 24.80 -26.26 -8.17
N ALA A 299 24.99 -25.79 -9.42
CA ALA A 299 25.43 -24.43 -9.71
C ALA A 299 24.29 -23.59 -10.30
N ILE A 300 23.19 -23.44 -9.56
CA ILE A 300 22.00 -22.73 -10.06
C ILE A 300 22.15 -21.24 -9.78
N LYS A 301 22.12 -20.40 -10.81
CA LYS A 301 22.19 -18.94 -10.65
C LYS A 301 20.81 -18.38 -10.33
N LEU A 302 20.67 -17.84 -9.13
CA LEU A 302 19.46 -17.16 -8.66
C LEU A 302 19.83 -15.79 -8.12
N TRP A 303 18.81 -14.97 -7.90
CA TRP A 303 18.94 -13.68 -7.25
C TRP A 303 18.62 -13.81 -5.76
N ALA A 304 19.33 -13.10 -4.92
CA ALA A 304 19.04 -12.96 -3.51
C ALA A 304 19.23 -11.49 -3.12
N PHE A 305 18.53 -11.07 -2.09
CA PHE A 305 18.70 -9.74 -1.56
C PHE A 305 19.82 -9.71 -0.51
N ASP A 306 20.84 -8.89 -0.77
CA ASP A 306 21.89 -8.60 0.19
C ASP A 306 21.43 -7.42 1.06
N ALA A 307 20.93 -7.73 2.26
CA ALA A 307 20.44 -6.71 3.20
C ALA A 307 21.55 -5.77 3.70
N VAL A 308 22.81 -6.21 3.70
CA VAL A 308 23.96 -5.37 4.08
C VAL A 308 24.28 -4.36 2.99
N LYS A 309 24.26 -4.80 1.72
CA LYS A 309 24.52 -3.92 0.56
C LYS A 309 23.28 -3.17 0.08
N GLY A 310 22.09 -3.50 0.59
CA GLY A 310 20.84 -2.96 0.11
C GLY A 310 20.65 -3.18 -1.40
N LYS A 311 20.92 -4.39 -1.92
CA LYS A 311 20.69 -4.68 -3.34
C LYS A 311 20.46 -6.15 -3.63
N CYS A 312 19.73 -6.39 -4.72
CA CYS A 312 19.63 -7.71 -5.32
C CYS A 312 20.96 -8.10 -5.96
N VAL A 313 21.50 -9.24 -5.54
CA VAL A 313 22.75 -9.81 -6.03
C VAL A 313 22.51 -11.19 -6.61
N LEU A 314 23.28 -11.54 -7.63
CA LEU A 314 23.32 -12.90 -8.13
C LEU A 314 24.10 -13.78 -7.15
N PHE A 315 23.57 -14.94 -6.81
CA PHE A 315 24.25 -15.94 -5.98
C PHE A 315 24.10 -17.34 -6.59
N THR A 316 24.94 -18.27 -6.14
CA THR A 316 24.87 -19.68 -6.54
C THR A 316 24.06 -20.45 -5.51
N TYR A 317 22.92 -20.99 -5.91
CA TYR A 317 22.11 -21.91 -5.13
C TYR A 317 22.52 -23.35 -5.42
N GLY A 318 22.74 -24.10 -4.33
CA GLY A 318 23.18 -25.49 -4.33
C GLY A 318 22.14 -26.49 -4.83
N GLY A 319 20.88 -26.08 -4.98
CA GLY A 319 19.79 -26.89 -5.53
C GLY A 319 18.97 -27.68 -4.50
N CYS A 320 19.21 -27.47 -3.20
CA CYS A 320 18.31 -27.95 -2.16
C CYS A 320 18.40 -27.08 -0.90
N GLN A 321 17.31 -27.06 -0.12
CA GLN A 321 17.19 -26.32 1.14
C GLN A 321 17.43 -24.80 0.99
N GLY A 322 17.92 -24.15 2.05
CA GLY A 322 18.00 -22.69 2.14
C GLY A 322 16.68 -22.08 2.58
N ASN A 323 16.51 -20.79 2.32
CA ASN A 323 15.37 -20.02 2.82
C ASN A 323 14.67 -19.26 1.69
N GLY A 324 13.70 -18.42 2.05
CA GLY A 324 12.93 -17.61 1.12
C GLY A 324 13.69 -16.48 0.42
N ASN A 325 14.93 -16.15 0.81
CA ASN A 325 15.74 -15.13 0.13
C ASN A 325 16.35 -15.65 -1.17
N LYS A 326 15.49 -16.13 -2.06
CA LYS A 326 15.83 -16.67 -3.38
C LYS A 326 14.78 -16.22 -4.38
N PHE A 327 15.21 -15.64 -5.48
CA PHE A 327 14.38 -15.07 -6.55
C PHE A 327 14.86 -15.57 -7.91
N TYR A 328 13.93 -15.81 -8.83
CA TYR A 328 14.24 -16.36 -10.15
C TYR A 328 14.58 -15.29 -11.18
N SER A 329 14.38 -14.01 -10.85
CA SER A 329 14.85 -12.87 -11.65
C SER A 329 15.27 -11.68 -10.77
N GLU A 330 16.10 -10.80 -11.33
CA GLU A 330 16.49 -9.55 -10.67
C GLU A 330 15.26 -8.68 -10.41
N LYS A 331 14.36 -8.62 -11.39
CA LYS A 331 13.09 -7.88 -11.30
C LYS A 331 12.26 -8.38 -10.13
N GLU A 332 12.06 -9.69 -10.01
CA GLU A 332 11.32 -10.30 -8.90
C GLU A 332 11.99 -9.97 -7.55
N CYS A 333 13.31 -10.07 -7.44
CA CYS A 333 14.02 -9.66 -6.23
C CYS A 333 13.80 -8.19 -5.89
N LYS A 334 13.84 -7.29 -6.89
CA LYS A 334 13.61 -5.86 -6.70
C LYS A 334 12.14 -5.55 -6.39
N GLU A 335 11.19 -6.32 -6.89
CA GLU A 335 9.77 -6.15 -6.54
C GLU A 335 9.51 -6.51 -5.07
N TYR A 336 10.05 -7.65 -4.63
CA TYR A 336 9.89 -8.12 -3.24
C TYR A 336 10.73 -7.32 -2.25
N CYS A 337 12.02 -7.16 -2.54
CA CYS A 337 13.02 -6.61 -1.63
C CYS A 337 13.47 -5.21 -1.96
N GLY A 338 12.93 -4.64 -3.04
CA GLY A 338 13.32 -3.34 -3.58
C GLY A 338 13.56 -2.33 -2.48
N VAL A 339 14.84 -2.11 -2.25
CA VAL A 339 15.36 -1.01 -1.47
C VAL A 339 14.69 0.22 -2.04
N PRO A 340 14.21 1.15 -1.21
CA PRO A 340 14.01 2.49 -1.73
C PRO A 340 15.28 2.83 -2.50
N GLY A 341 15.19 3.05 -3.81
CA GLY A 341 16.28 3.73 -4.49
C GLY A 341 16.59 4.97 -3.66
N GLU A 342 17.84 5.43 -3.61
CA GLU A 342 18.21 6.61 -2.82
C GLU A 342 17.41 7.89 -3.18
N GLY A 343 16.46 7.81 -4.12
CA GLY A 343 15.46 8.83 -4.43
C GLY A 343 14.11 8.68 -3.74
N ASP A 344 13.83 7.54 -3.13
CA ASP A 344 12.54 7.21 -2.52
C ASP A 344 12.56 7.49 -1.01
N GLU A 345 13.76 7.47 -0.40
CA GLU A 345 14.01 7.99 0.96
C GLU A 345 13.84 9.52 1.04
N GLU A 346 13.98 10.22 -0.08
CA GLU A 346 13.79 11.68 -0.15
C GLU A 346 12.37 12.04 -0.62
N LEU A 347 11.63 11.06 -1.18
CA LEU A 347 10.17 11.09 -1.23
C LEU A 347 9.56 10.82 0.13
N LEU A 348 10.13 9.99 1.02
CA LEU A 348 9.68 9.90 2.43
C LEU A 348 9.69 11.27 3.08
N ARG A 349 10.73 12.05 2.83
CA ARG A 349 10.85 13.43 3.30
C ARG A 349 9.64 14.26 2.85
N LEU A 350 9.21 14.17 1.60
CA LEU A 350 8.11 15.01 1.07
C LEU A 350 6.72 14.36 1.16
N SER A 351 6.66 13.06 1.42
CA SER A 351 5.44 12.25 1.48
C SER A 351 5.03 11.86 2.90
N SER A 352 5.87 12.12 3.90
CA SER A 352 5.54 11.98 5.32
C SER A 352 5.24 13.34 5.89
#